data_AF-A0A8S2ZBV1-F1
#
_entry.id   AF-A0A8S2ZBV1-F1
#
_cell.length_a   1.000
_cell.length_b   1.000
_cell.length_c   1.000
_cell.angle_alpha   90.00
_cell.angle_beta   90.00
_cell.angle_gamma   90.00
#
_symmetry.space_group_name_H-M   'P 1'
#
loop_
_entity.id
_entity.type
_entity.pdbx_description
1 polymer ?
#
loop_
_entity_poly.entity_id
_entity_poly.type
_entity_poly.pdbx_seq_one_letter_code
_entity_poly.pdbx_strand_id
1 'polypeptide(L)'
;CVLLTTGSFNPVHPLHFQNLVRVRDFLENEHQPRWNVLAGYISPTHDSYVHSKLGDPAWIPAKDRCRLCEEAIQHEGPGLSSWIAVSRGECEWEDGFIDFDAVTENFRDFLNSTLVGAGTLFKYPLRVVYVCGLDHYNKCSHVENIEKQKNMSSAIVYRTGCNEQQISRSSKTSGIIYIPLIKERSKLVDVSSTEIRQYFQNPGGNKTNIDRSIYPNVRKYMSEKYRKK
;
A
#
# COMPACT_ATOMS: atom_id res chain seq x y z
N CYS A 1 9.00 3.96 13.75
CA CYS A 1 8.79 2.89 12.76
C CYS A 1 8.57 3.52 11.38
N VAL A 2 8.66 2.73 10.32
CA VAL A 2 8.38 3.14 8.94
C VAL A 2 7.32 2.19 8.38
N LEU A 3 6.33 2.73 7.68
CA LEU A 3 5.27 1.94 7.05
C LEU A 3 5.66 1.60 5.61
N LEU A 4 5.34 0.40 5.16
CA LEU A 4 5.52 -0.04 3.78
C LEU A 4 4.25 -0.75 3.31
N THR A 5 3.74 -0.40 2.14
CA THR A 5 2.69 -1.16 1.47
C THR A 5 3.13 -1.48 0.03
N THR A 6 2.94 -2.73 -0.38
CA THR A 6 3.25 -3.20 -1.73
C THR A 6 1.96 -3.44 -2.49
N GLY A 7 2.02 -3.46 -3.83
CA GLY A 7 0.84 -3.78 -4.62
C GLY A 7 0.92 -3.39 -6.08
N SER A 8 -0.14 -3.74 -6.81
CA SER A 8 -0.22 -3.44 -8.23
C SER A 8 -0.41 -1.95 -8.51
N PHE A 9 -1.08 -1.18 -7.65
CA PHE A 9 -1.45 0.24 -7.86
C PHE A 9 -1.88 0.54 -9.31
N ASN A 10 -2.85 -0.24 -9.80
CA ASN A 10 -3.20 -0.31 -11.22
C ASN A 10 -4.67 0.08 -11.48
N PRO A 11 -5.05 1.36 -11.33
CA PRO A 11 -4.21 2.48 -10.92
C PRO A 11 -4.23 2.74 -9.40
N VAL A 12 -3.38 3.64 -8.93
CA VAL A 12 -3.46 4.20 -7.57
C VAL A 12 -4.77 4.97 -7.36
N HIS A 13 -5.28 5.00 -6.12
CA HIS A 13 -6.53 5.61 -5.70
C HIS A 13 -6.48 5.91 -4.19
N PRO A 14 -7.38 6.76 -3.64
CA PRO A 14 -7.25 7.27 -2.27
C PRO A 14 -7.24 6.22 -1.17
N LEU A 15 -7.96 5.11 -1.34
CA LEU A 15 -7.97 4.01 -0.36
C LEU A 15 -6.55 3.48 -0.02
N HIS A 16 -5.61 3.49 -0.97
CA HIS A 16 -4.23 3.07 -0.70
C HIS A 16 -3.55 3.96 0.36
N PHE A 17 -3.76 5.27 0.30
CA PHE A 17 -3.21 6.22 1.26
C PHE A 17 -3.98 6.22 2.57
N GLN A 18 -5.31 6.08 2.51
CA GLN A 18 -6.15 5.98 3.72
C GLN A 18 -5.77 4.78 4.59
N ASN A 19 -5.31 3.67 4.00
CA ASN A 19 -4.74 2.56 4.78
C ASN A 19 -3.52 3.03 5.58
N LEU A 20 -2.54 3.67 4.94
CA LEU A 20 -1.33 4.14 5.60
C LEU A 20 -1.62 5.19 6.68
N VAL A 21 -2.49 6.17 6.38
CA VAL A 21 -2.93 7.19 7.36
C VAL A 21 -3.59 6.53 8.56
N ARG A 22 -4.54 5.61 8.33
CA ARG A 22 -5.23 4.90 9.42
C ARG A 22 -4.27 4.10 10.30
N VAL A 23 -3.29 3.41 9.69
CA VAL A 23 -2.26 2.69 10.44
C VAL A 23 -1.40 3.65 11.25
N ARG A 24 -0.97 4.77 10.66
CA ARG A 24 -0.22 5.79 11.39
C ARG A 24 -0.98 6.29 12.61
N ASP A 25 -2.20 6.75 12.39
CA ASP A 25 -3.01 7.34 13.46
C ASP A 25 -3.28 6.32 14.58
N PHE A 26 -3.49 5.04 14.23
CA PHE A 26 -3.61 3.96 15.20
C PHE A 26 -2.33 3.77 16.02
N LEU A 27 -1.18 3.62 15.34
CA LEU A 27 0.09 3.35 15.98
C LEU A 27 0.55 4.49 16.89
N GLU A 28 0.26 5.73 16.51
CA GLU A 28 0.66 6.92 17.25
C GLU A 28 -0.30 7.26 18.40
N ASN A 29 -1.59 6.94 18.31
CA ASN A 29 -2.57 7.42 19.28
C ASN A 29 -3.27 6.32 20.08
N GLU A 30 -3.48 5.14 19.48
CA GLU A 30 -4.32 4.07 20.05
C GLU A 30 -3.50 2.85 20.52
N HIS A 31 -2.44 2.49 19.78
CA HIS A 31 -1.60 1.34 20.07
C HIS A 31 -0.80 1.52 21.36
N GLN A 32 -0.63 0.43 22.12
CA GLN A 32 0.17 0.42 23.34
C GLN A 32 1.26 -0.68 23.28
N PRO A 33 2.54 -0.33 23.39
CA PRO A 33 3.08 1.03 23.52
C PRO A 33 2.90 1.84 22.22
N ARG A 34 2.73 3.17 22.33
CA ARG A 34 2.66 4.05 21.15
C ARG A 34 3.94 3.99 20.33
N TRP A 35 3.79 3.98 19.01
CA TRP A 35 4.91 4.00 18.07
C TRP A 35 4.87 5.29 17.25
N ASN A 36 5.99 6.00 17.19
CA ASN A 36 6.15 7.15 16.29
C ASN A 36 6.36 6.64 14.86
N VAL A 37 5.58 7.14 13.91
CA VAL A 37 5.73 6.81 12.48
C VAL A 37 6.53 7.90 11.81
N LEU A 38 7.71 7.55 11.30
CA LEU A 38 8.64 8.51 10.71
C LEU A 38 8.33 8.77 9.23
N ALA A 39 7.89 7.73 8.52
CA ALA A 39 7.62 7.77 7.09
C ALA A 39 6.71 6.60 6.68
N GLY A 40 6.07 6.74 5.53
CA GLY A 40 5.32 5.71 4.84
C GLY A 40 5.80 5.56 3.39
N TYR A 41 5.80 4.35 2.88
CA TYR A 41 6.23 4.07 1.52
C TYR A 41 5.18 3.24 0.79
N ILE A 42 4.90 3.66 -0.44
CA ILE A 42 4.17 2.85 -1.41
C ILE A 42 5.18 2.24 -2.37
N SER A 43 5.15 0.93 -2.52
CA SER A 43 6.07 0.16 -3.35
C SER A 43 5.33 -0.51 -4.49
N PRO A 44 5.25 0.11 -5.69
CA PRO A 44 4.67 -0.54 -6.83
C PRO A 44 5.41 -1.82 -7.19
N THR A 45 4.65 -2.89 -7.44
CA THR A 45 5.22 -4.20 -7.74
C THR A 45 5.80 -4.30 -9.14
N HIS A 46 6.57 -5.34 -9.43
CA HIS A 46 7.22 -5.56 -10.72
C HIS A 46 6.22 -5.80 -11.86
N ASP A 47 6.57 -5.40 -13.08
CA ASP A 47 5.68 -5.47 -14.25
C ASP A 47 5.31 -6.90 -14.62
N SER A 48 6.22 -7.86 -14.47
CA SER A 48 5.93 -9.28 -14.73
C SER A 48 4.75 -9.80 -13.89
N TYR A 49 4.66 -9.40 -12.62
CA TYR A 49 3.53 -9.77 -11.75
C TYR A 49 2.24 -9.10 -12.20
N VAL A 50 2.26 -7.79 -12.46
CA VAL A 50 1.05 -7.05 -12.85
C VAL A 50 0.53 -7.53 -14.20
N HIS A 51 1.43 -7.74 -15.15
CA HIS A 51 1.12 -8.29 -16.47
C HIS A 51 0.51 -9.69 -16.35
N SER A 52 1.14 -10.60 -15.59
CA SER A 52 0.61 -11.96 -15.38
C SER A 52 -0.78 -11.95 -14.73
N LYS A 53 -1.07 -10.97 -13.87
CA LYS A 53 -2.34 -10.87 -13.14
C LYS A 53 -3.47 -10.25 -13.96
N LEU A 54 -3.16 -9.26 -14.80
CA LEU A 54 -4.18 -8.42 -15.45
C LEU A 54 -4.27 -8.65 -16.96
N GLY A 55 -3.16 -9.04 -17.60
CA GLY A 55 -3.04 -9.14 -19.05
C GLY A 55 -3.21 -7.81 -19.79
N ASP A 56 -3.06 -7.87 -21.11
CA ASP A 56 -3.34 -6.75 -22.00
C ASP A 56 -4.85 -6.57 -22.24
N PRO A 57 -5.32 -5.33 -22.42
CA PRO A 57 -4.59 -4.05 -22.30
C PRO A 57 -4.60 -3.48 -20.87
N ALA A 58 -4.95 -4.28 -19.86
CA ALA A 58 -5.40 -3.79 -18.55
C ALA A 58 -4.29 -3.31 -17.61
N TRP A 59 -3.09 -3.88 -17.72
CA TRP A 59 -1.94 -3.52 -16.89
C TRP A 59 -1.33 -2.16 -17.29
N ILE A 60 -0.73 -1.48 -16.31
CA ILE A 60 -0.04 -0.19 -16.43
C ILE A 60 1.44 -0.44 -16.13
N PRO A 61 2.37 0.01 -16.99
CA PRO A 61 3.80 -0.15 -16.76
C PRO A 61 4.27 0.45 -15.43
N ALA A 62 5.29 -0.15 -14.81
CA ALA A 62 5.80 0.23 -13.50
C ALA A 62 6.18 1.69 -13.44
N LYS A 63 6.90 2.16 -14.47
CA LYS A 63 7.28 3.56 -14.64
C LYS A 63 6.07 4.51 -14.52
N ASP A 64 4.97 4.16 -15.17
CA ASP A 64 3.75 4.96 -15.14
C ASP A 64 3.03 4.84 -13.80
N ARG A 65 3.01 3.65 -13.19
CA ARG A 65 2.44 3.46 -11.85
C ARG A 65 3.19 4.25 -10.78
N CYS A 66 4.52 4.23 -10.80
CA CYS A 66 5.34 5.05 -9.91
C CYS A 66 5.04 6.54 -10.09
N ARG A 67 5.00 7.02 -11.34
CA ARG A 67 4.66 8.42 -11.65
C ARG A 67 3.27 8.80 -11.13
N LEU A 68 2.27 7.95 -11.37
CA LEU A 68 0.90 8.18 -10.89
C LEU A 68 0.81 8.18 -9.36
N CYS A 69 1.56 7.31 -8.68
CA CYS A 69 1.67 7.31 -7.21
C CYS A 69 2.30 8.61 -6.69
N GLU A 70 3.41 9.06 -7.29
CA GLU A 70 4.08 10.32 -6.94
C GLU A 70 3.13 11.51 -7.12
N GLU A 71 2.48 11.60 -8.28
CA GLU A 71 1.50 12.64 -8.59
C GLU A 71 0.29 12.61 -7.63
N ALA A 72 -0.19 11.43 -7.26
CA ALA A 72 -1.27 11.27 -6.29
C ALA A 72 -0.87 11.70 -4.87
N ILE A 73 0.35 11.39 -4.44
CA ILE A 73 0.89 11.85 -3.15
C ILE A 73 0.97 13.38 -3.12
N GLN A 74 1.45 14.01 -4.19
CA GLN A 74 1.50 15.47 -4.26
C GLN A 74 0.09 16.10 -4.28
N HIS A 75 -0.88 15.46 -4.92
CA HIS A 75 -2.26 15.94 -4.95
C HIS A 75 -2.93 15.99 -3.56
N GLU A 76 -2.60 15.06 -2.68
CA GLU A 76 -3.09 15.02 -1.29
C GLU A 76 -2.49 16.14 -0.41
N GLY A 77 -1.50 16.87 -0.94
CA GLY A 77 -0.91 18.04 -0.31
C GLY A 77 0.09 17.71 0.82
N PRO A 78 0.61 18.75 1.50
CA PRO A 78 1.70 18.61 2.47
C PRO A 78 1.41 17.67 3.64
N GLY A 79 0.14 17.47 4.00
CA GLY A 79 -0.26 16.54 5.06
C GLY A 79 0.13 15.09 4.75
N LEU A 80 0.07 14.70 3.48
CA LEU A 80 0.48 13.37 3.03
C LEU A 80 1.90 13.35 2.48
N SER A 81 2.25 14.31 1.62
CA SER A 81 3.54 14.34 0.93
C SER A 81 4.74 14.66 1.84
N SER A 82 4.51 15.12 3.07
CA SER A 82 5.57 15.32 4.08
C SER A 82 6.15 14.02 4.64
N TRP A 83 5.43 12.89 4.52
CA TRP A 83 5.84 11.65 5.16
C TRP A 83 5.61 10.40 4.30
N ILE A 84 4.83 10.47 3.22
CA ILE A 84 4.67 9.37 2.26
C ILE A 84 5.51 9.61 1.02
N ALA A 85 6.25 8.58 0.59
CA ALA A 85 7.00 8.56 -0.66
C ALA A 85 6.78 7.26 -1.46
N VAL A 86 7.21 7.25 -2.73
CA VAL A 86 7.26 6.03 -3.54
C VAL A 86 8.60 5.35 -3.36
N SER A 87 8.58 4.04 -3.08
CA SER A 87 9.73 3.16 -3.17
C SER A 87 9.72 2.47 -4.53
N ARG A 88 10.80 2.61 -5.30
CA ARG A 88 10.95 2.00 -6.64
C ARG A 88 11.67 0.65 -6.62
N GLY A 89 12.27 0.29 -5.49
CA GLY A 89 13.14 -0.88 -5.38
C GLY A 89 12.47 -2.20 -5.80
N GLU A 90 11.18 -2.37 -5.52
CA GLU A 90 10.44 -3.59 -5.92
C GLU A 90 10.20 -3.66 -7.42
N CYS A 91 9.81 -2.56 -8.06
CA CYS A 91 9.51 -2.58 -9.50
C CYS A 91 10.75 -2.47 -10.39
N GLU A 92 11.86 -1.99 -9.86
CA GLU A 92 13.13 -1.86 -10.57
C GLU A 92 14.09 -3.02 -10.26
N TRP A 93 13.62 -4.05 -9.55
CA TRP A 93 14.43 -5.23 -9.21
C TRP A 93 14.82 -6.02 -10.47
N GLU A 94 16.13 -6.19 -10.70
CA GLU A 94 16.66 -6.75 -11.94
C GLU A 94 16.25 -8.21 -12.17
N ASP A 95 16.18 -9.02 -11.10
CA ASP A 95 15.80 -10.44 -11.18
C ASP A 95 14.29 -10.67 -11.38
N GLY A 96 13.51 -9.58 -11.49
CA GLY A 96 12.07 -9.62 -11.71
C GLY A 96 11.24 -9.56 -10.43
N PHE A 97 10.08 -10.22 -10.43
CA PHE A 97 9.15 -10.16 -9.31
C PHE A 97 9.69 -10.87 -8.09
N ILE A 98 9.69 -10.15 -6.96
CA ILE A 98 9.95 -10.67 -5.63
C ILE A 98 8.69 -10.47 -4.76
N ASP A 99 8.43 -11.41 -3.86
CA ASP A 99 7.25 -11.35 -3.01
C ASP A 99 7.40 -10.31 -1.89
N PHE A 100 6.27 -9.87 -1.34
CA PHE A 100 6.21 -8.70 -0.46
C PHE A 100 7.00 -8.85 0.85
N ASP A 101 7.22 -10.08 1.33
CA ASP A 101 8.02 -10.37 2.51
C ASP A 101 9.50 -10.07 2.26
N ALA A 102 10.04 -10.55 1.12
CA ALA A 102 11.40 -10.25 0.66
C ALA A 102 11.59 -8.75 0.38
N VAL A 103 10.60 -8.09 -0.24
CA VAL A 103 10.61 -6.62 -0.43
C VAL A 103 10.71 -5.90 0.92
N THR A 104 9.91 -6.33 1.90
CA THR A 104 9.90 -5.72 3.23
C THR A 104 11.23 -5.94 3.97
N GLU A 105 11.81 -7.12 3.83
CA GLU A 105 13.14 -7.44 4.39
C GLU A 105 14.23 -6.58 3.77
N ASN A 106 14.34 -6.55 2.43
CA ASN A 106 15.33 -5.73 1.71
C ASN A 106 15.18 -4.24 2.06
N PHE A 107 13.95 -3.75 2.16
CA PHE A 107 13.67 -2.36 2.55
C PHE A 107 14.10 -2.06 4.00
N ARG A 108 13.82 -2.98 4.93
CA ARG A 108 14.27 -2.88 6.33
C ARG A 108 15.78 -2.88 6.44
N ASP A 109 16.46 -3.74 5.70
CA ASP A 109 17.92 -3.81 5.72
C ASP A 109 18.55 -2.55 5.13
N PHE A 110 18.06 -2.09 3.97
CA PHE A 110 18.47 -0.83 3.37
C PHE A 110 18.32 0.37 4.33
N LEU A 111 17.16 0.51 4.97
CA LEU A 111 16.93 1.61 5.90
C LEU A 111 17.87 1.55 7.10
N ASN A 112 18.06 0.36 7.69
CA ASN A 112 18.88 0.22 8.88
C ASN A 112 20.38 0.31 8.59
N SER A 113 20.85 -0.19 7.44
CA SER A 113 22.24 -0.01 7.02
C SER A 113 22.57 1.47 6.76
N THR A 114 21.59 2.22 6.23
CA THR A 114 21.76 3.61 5.83
C THR A 114 21.59 4.60 6.99
N LEU A 115 20.63 4.37 7.89
CA LEU A 115 20.20 5.36 8.90
C LEU A 115 20.60 5.03 10.35
N VAL A 116 21.10 3.82 10.58
CA VAL A 116 21.63 3.37 11.88
C VAL A 116 23.09 2.94 11.75
N GLY A 117 23.42 2.25 10.64
CA GLY A 117 24.80 1.94 10.25
C GLY A 117 25.62 3.19 9.87
N ALA A 118 26.91 3.02 9.61
CA ALA A 118 27.81 4.07 9.12
C ALA A 118 27.86 5.40 9.93
N GLY A 119 27.47 5.38 11.22
CA GLY A 119 27.63 6.53 12.14
C GLY A 119 26.47 7.54 12.12
N THR A 120 25.23 7.07 11.93
CA THR A 120 24.10 7.90 11.47
C THR A 120 22.98 8.13 12.50
N LEU A 121 22.01 8.94 12.01
CA LEU A 121 20.91 9.68 12.62
C LEU A 121 20.13 8.99 13.76
N PHE A 122 20.01 7.66 13.75
CA PHE A 122 19.26 6.93 14.78
C PHE A 122 20.16 5.96 15.56
N LYS A 123 20.00 5.96 16.89
CA LYS A 123 20.71 5.06 17.81
C LYS A 123 20.25 3.61 17.74
N TYR A 124 19.01 3.37 17.33
CA TYR A 124 18.39 2.04 17.35
C TYR A 124 17.80 1.68 15.99
N PRO A 125 17.78 0.38 15.63
CA PRO A 125 17.13 -0.10 14.43
C PRO A 125 15.69 0.37 14.28
N LEU A 126 15.36 0.87 13.09
CA LEU A 126 14.00 1.19 12.69
C LEU A 126 13.22 -0.10 12.43
N ARG A 127 12.03 -0.17 13.01
CA ARG A 127 11.03 -1.19 12.69
C ARG A 127 10.30 -0.82 11.40
N VAL A 128 10.24 -1.74 10.44
CA VAL A 128 9.40 -1.65 9.24
C VAL A 128 8.09 -2.39 9.47
N VAL A 129 6.98 -1.73 9.19
CA VAL A 129 5.63 -2.28 9.34
C VAL A 129 5.01 -2.46 7.96
N TYR A 130 4.83 -3.71 7.56
CA TYR A 130 4.12 -4.04 6.33
C TYR A 130 2.62 -3.82 6.50
N VAL A 131 2.03 -2.99 5.65
CA VAL A 131 0.61 -2.60 5.71
C VAL A 131 -0.15 -3.28 4.59
N CYS A 132 -1.13 -4.10 4.95
CA CYS A 132 -2.02 -4.74 4.00
C CYS A 132 -3.47 -4.80 4.50
N GLY A 133 -4.41 -5.06 3.59
CA GLY A 133 -5.81 -5.27 3.92
C GLY A 133 -6.06 -6.68 4.47
N LEU A 134 -7.11 -6.82 5.29
CA LEU A 134 -7.55 -8.11 5.83
C LEU A 134 -7.80 -9.17 4.74
N ASP A 135 -8.23 -8.76 3.54
CA ASP A 135 -8.44 -9.66 2.42
C ASP A 135 -7.13 -10.25 1.86
N HIS A 136 -6.04 -9.48 1.89
CA HIS A 136 -4.71 -9.99 1.53
C HIS A 136 -4.18 -10.92 2.63
N TYR A 137 -4.28 -10.52 3.89
CA TYR A 137 -3.89 -11.34 5.04
C TYR A 137 -4.60 -12.70 5.07
N ASN A 138 -5.92 -12.72 4.80
CA ASN A 138 -6.68 -13.96 4.76
C ASN A 138 -6.34 -14.86 3.56
N LYS A 139 -5.73 -14.32 2.50
CA LYS A 139 -5.36 -15.08 1.30
C LYS A 139 -3.91 -15.55 1.34
N CYS A 140 -2.98 -14.75 1.87
CA CYS A 140 -1.55 -15.06 1.85
C CYS A 140 -0.97 -15.32 3.25
N SER A 141 -0.56 -16.56 3.52
CA SER A 141 0.01 -16.95 4.82
C SER A 141 1.42 -16.38 5.02
N HIS A 142 2.10 -15.94 3.95
CA HIS A 142 3.45 -15.36 4.01
C HIS A 142 3.48 -14.03 4.78
N VAL A 143 2.33 -13.39 5.05
CA VAL A 143 2.27 -12.22 5.94
C VAL A 143 2.75 -12.58 7.35
N GLU A 144 2.46 -13.80 7.83
CA GLU A 144 2.94 -14.31 9.12
C GLU A 144 4.46 -14.61 9.12
N ASN A 145 5.13 -14.60 7.96
CA ASN A 145 6.59 -14.74 7.92
C ASN A 145 7.29 -13.42 8.26
N ILE A 146 6.68 -12.27 7.97
CA ILE A 146 7.24 -10.94 8.25
C ILE A 146 7.53 -10.76 9.73
N GLU A 147 6.62 -11.20 10.60
CA GLU A 147 6.74 -11.04 12.04
C GLU A 147 7.78 -11.95 12.71
N LYS A 148 8.19 -13.02 12.02
CA LYS A 148 9.28 -13.89 12.49
C LYS A 148 10.63 -13.18 12.36
N GLN A 149 10.69 -12.13 11.55
CA GLN A 149 11.90 -11.36 11.30
C GLN A 149 12.08 -10.22 12.30
N LYS A 150 13.32 -9.98 12.69
CA LYS A 150 13.68 -8.90 13.63
C LYS A 150 13.36 -7.54 13.01
N ASN A 151 12.84 -6.62 13.83
CA ASN A 151 12.48 -5.26 13.42
C ASN A 151 11.46 -5.20 12.27
N MET A 152 10.63 -6.24 12.13
CA MET A 152 9.54 -6.27 11.17
C MET A 152 8.22 -6.56 11.90
N SER A 153 7.12 -6.04 11.36
CA SER A 153 5.76 -6.26 11.87
C SER A 153 4.77 -6.10 10.72
N SER A 154 3.54 -6.54 10.94
CA SER A 154 2.46 -6.37 9.97
C SER A 154 1.29 -5.62 10.59
N ALA A 155 0.74 -4.64 9.88
CA ALA A 155 -0.48 -3.94 10.25
C ALA A 155 -1.60 -4.33 9.28
N ILE A 156 -2.63 -4.98 9.80
CA ILE A 156 -3.72 -5.56 9.02
C ILE A 156 -4.94 -4.67 9.14
N VAL A 157 -5.27 -3.96 8.06
CA VAL A 157 -6.36 -2.99 8.03
C VAL A 157 -7.66 -3.67 7.67
N TYR A 158 -8.69 -3.52 8.51
CA TYR A 158 -10.01 -4.06 8.22
C TYR A 158 -10.65 -3.32 7.02
N ARG A 159 -11.57 -3.99 6.32
CA ARG A 159 -12.43 -3.35 5.31
C ARG A 159 -13.77 -2.98 5.90
N THR A 160 -14.52 -2.15 5.19
CA THR A 160 -15.87 -1.73 5.59
C THR A 160 -16.73 -2.97 5.85
N GLY A 161 -17.38 -3.05 7.02
CA GLY A 161 -18.18 -4.21 7.41
C GLY A 161 -17.36 -5.44 7.80
N CYS A 162 -16.03 -5.34 7.86
CA CYS A 162 -15.18 -6.40 8.38
C CYS A 162 -14.80 -6.16 9.85
N ASN A 163 -14.71 -7.23 10.63
CA ASN A 163 -14.27 -7.21 12.02
C ASN A 163 -13.38 -8.44 12.35
N GLU A 164 -12.96 -8.56 13.62
CA GLU A 164 -12.05 -9.61 14.09
C GLU A 164 -12.56 -11.04 13.82
N GLN A 165 -13.88 -11.24 13.76
CA GLN A 165 -14.52 -12.54 13.50
C GLN A 165 -14.23 -13.06 12.08
N GLN A 166 -13.83 -12.18 11.16
CA GLN A 166 -13.47 -12.54 9.79
C GLN A 166 -11.96 -12.79 9.62
N ILE A 167 -11.19 -12.76 10.71
CA ILE A 167 -9.82 -13.23 10.71
C ILE A 167 -9.87 -14.75 10.57
N SER A 168 -9.52 -15.24 9.37
CA SER A 168 -9.51 -16.68 9.07
C SER A 168 -8.31 -17.41 9.65
N ARG A 169 -7.28 -16.65 10.06
CA ARG A 169 -5.98 -17.16 10.50
C ARG A 169 -5.64 -16.59 11.87
N SER A 170 -5.76 -17.42 12.90
CA SER A 170 -5.56 -17.06 14.30
C SER A 170 -4.07 -17.02 14.66
N SER A 171 -3.28 -16.20 13.98
CA SER A 171 -1.97 -15.81 14.50
C SER A 171 -2.18 -14.70 15.53
N LYS A 172 -2.02 -15.04 16.82
CA LYS A 172 -1.99 -14.10 17.96
C LYS A 172 -0.55 -13.78 18.39
N THR A 173 0.35 -13.80 17.44
CA THR A 173 1.73 -13.34 17.60
C THR A 173 1.76 -11.84 17.91
N SER A 174 2.78 -11.41 18.63
CA SER A 174 2.94 -10.00 19.02
C SER A 174 3.36 -9.07 17.87
N GLY A 175 3.65 -9.63 16.67
CA GLY A 175 4.11 -8.89 15.50
C GLY A 175 3.01 -8.48 14.52
N ILE A 176 1.80 -9.05 14.64
CA ILE A 176 0.63 -8.64 13.87
C ILE A 176 -0.23 -7.67 14.67
N ILE A 177 -0.52 -6.52 14.05
CA ILE A 177 -1.31 -5.44 14.62
C ILE A 177 -2.60 -5.32 13.80
N TYR A 178 -3.73 -5.68 14.39
CA TYR A 178 -5.02 -5.56 13.73
C TYR A 178 -5.57 -4.14 13.90
N ILE A 179 -5.90 -3.49 12.78
CA ILE A 179 -6.29 -2.08 12.73
C ILE A 179 -7.78 -1.99 12.40
N PRO A 180 -8.64 -1.78 13.40
CA PRO A 180 -10.08 -1.65 13.17
C PRO A 180 -10.38 -0.35 12.43
N LEU A 181 -11.42 -0.38 11.57
CA LEU A 181 -12.00 0.83 11.02
C LEU A 181 -12.94 1.46 12.05
N ILE A 182 -12.56 2.61 12.59
CA ILE A 182 -13.45 3.38 13.47
C ILE A 182 -14.30 4.27 12.57
N LYS A 183 -15.57 3.87 12.33
CA LYS A 183 -16.73 4.65 11.80
C LYS A 183 -16.57 5.61 10.59
N GLU A 184 -15.39 5.84 10.02
CA GLU A 184 -15.07 6.99 9.17
C GLU A 184 -14.37 6.67 7.85
N ARG A 185 -14.50 5.44 7.32
CA ARG A 185 -14.41 5.35 5.86
C ARG A 185 -15.68 5.93 5.29
N SER A 186 -15.60 7.17 4.82
CA SER A 186 -16.56 7.71 3.88
C SER A 186 -16.85 6.63 2.84
N LYS A 187 -18.07 6.08 2.84
CA LYS A 187 -18.51 5.07 1.84
C LYS A 187 -18.29 5.55 0.40
N LEU A 188 -18.06 6.84 0.21
CA LEU A 188 -17.75 7.47 -1.07
C LEU A 188 -16.36 7.08 -1.62
N VAL A 189 -15.49 6.40 -0.87
CA VAL A 189 -14.07 6.18 -1.26
C VAL A 189 -13.60 4.71 -1.22
N ASP A 190 -14.48 3.74 -0.91
CA ASP A 190 -14.12 2.30 -0.93
C ASP A 190 -14.23 1.71 -2.35
N VAL A 191 -13.53 2.32 -3.30
CA VAL A 191 -13.44 1.86 -4.70
C VAL A 191 -12.12 1.12 -4.89
N SER A 192 -12.18 -0.05 -5.51
CA SER A 192 -11.00 -0.84 -5.87
C SER A 192 -10.41 -0.42 -7.22
N SER A 193 -9.12 -0.70 -7.40
CA SER A 193 -8.46 -0.56 -8.70
C SER A 193 -9.17 -1.34 -9.81
N THR A 194 -9.80 -2.47 -9.48
CA THR A 194 -10.57 -3.28 -10.45
C THR A 194 -11.81 -2.54 -10.96
N GLU A 195 -12.58 -1.93 -10.05
CA GLU A 195 -13.76 -1.14 -10.41
C GLU A 195 -13.36 0.08 -11.26
N ILE A 196 -12.25 0.75 -10.92
CA ILE A 196 -11.72 1.87 -11.71
C ILE A 196 -11.36 1.42 -13.13
N ARG A 197 -10.66 0.29 -13.29
CA ARG A 197 -10.34 -0.25 -14.62
C ARG A 197 -11.61 -0.59 -15.42
N GLN A 198 -12.56 -1.26 -14.80
CA GLN A 198 -13.83 -1.64 -15.44
C GLN A 198 -14.61 -0.41 -15.92
N TYR A 199 -14.59 0.68 -15.16
CA TYR A 199 -15.22 1.94 -15.58
C TYR A 199 -14.62 2.53 -16.86
N PHE A 200 -13.29 2.54 -17.00
CA PHE A 200 -12.66 3.05 -18.23
C PHE A 200 -12.74 2.07 -19.41
N GLN A 201 -12.80 0.76 -19.13
CA GLN A 201 -13.00 -0.26 -20.16
C GLN A 201 -14.43 -0.24 -20.73
N ASN A 202 -15.42 -0.05 -19.87
CA ASN A 202 -16.85 -0.10 -20.21
C ASN A 202 -17.61 1.08 -19.54
N PRO A 203 -17.59 2.28 -20.14
CA PRO A 203 -18.12 3.52 -19.51
C PRO A 203 -19.65 3.61 -19.33
N GLY A 204 -20.37 2.47 -19.31
CA GLY A 204 -21.83 2.38 -19.12
C GLY A 204 -22.31 2.22 -17.67
N GLY A 205 -21.40 2.09 -16.69
CA GLY A 205 -21.74 1.87 -15.28
C GLY A 205 -22.02 3.14 -14.45
N ASN A 206 -22.41 2.96 -13.19
CA ASN A 206 -22.77 4.04 -12.25
C ASN A 206 -21.56 4.97 -11.97
N LYS A 207 -21.63 6.21 -12.46
CA LYS A 207 -20.46 7.11 -12.65
C LYS A 207 -20.00 7.85 -11.39
N THR A 208 -20.91 8.13 -10.45
CA THR A 208 -20.72 9.16 -9.42
C THR A 208 -19.71 8.81 -8.33
N ASN A 209 -19.60 7.53 -7.93
CA ASN A 209 -18.66 7.12 -6.87
C ASN A 209 -17.23 6.99 -7.36
N ILE A 210 -17.05 6.49 -8.59
CA ILE A 210 -15.74 6.36 -9.23
C ILE A 210 -15.14 7.74 -9.46
N ASP A 211 -15.98 8.71 -9.86
CA ASP A 211 -15.48 10.05 -10.18
C ASP A 211 -14.87 10.78 -8.99
N ARG A 212 -15.36 10.50 -7.78
CA ARG A 212 -14.86 11.04 -6.51
C ARG A 212 -13.68 10.24 -5.93
N SER A 213 -13.41 9.06 -6.48
CA SER A 213 -12.42 8.11 -5.96
C SER A 213 -11.17 7.97 -6.85
N ILE A 214 -10.99 8.89 -7.81
CA ILE A 214 -9.85 8.89 -8.73
C ILE A 214 -9.20 10.27 -8.77
N TYR A 215 -7.87 10.28 -8.68
CA TYR A 215 -7.07 11.49 -8.87
C TYR A 215 -7.18 12.05 -10.29
N PRO A 216 -7.17 13.39 -10.47
CA PRO A 216 -7.24 13.99 -11.81
C PRO A 216 -6.21 13.43 -12.81
N ASN A 217 -4.97 13.22 -12.37
CA ASN A 217 -3.92 12.68 -13.24
C ASN A 217 -4.12 11.20 -13.57
N VAL A 218 -4.61 10.41 -12.61
CA VAL A 218 -4.99 9.01 -12.85
C VAL A 218 -6.14 8.95 -13.85
N ARG A 219 -7.17 9.80 -13.70
CA ARG A 219 -8.28 9.89 -14.65
C ARG A 219 -7.78 10.22 -16.05
N LYS A 220 -6.91 11.23 -16.19
CA LYS A 220 -6.33 11.61 -17.48
C LYS A 220 -5.61 10.43 -18.12
N TYR A 221 -4.69 9.81 -17.39
CA TYR A 221 -3.93 8.65 -17.88
C TYR A 221 -4.83 7.50 -18.32
N MET A 222 -5.80 7.13 -17.48
CA MET A 222 -6.74 6.05 -17.78
C MET A 222 -7.62 6.40 -18.99
N SER A 223 -8.06 7.65 -19.11
CA SER A 223 -8.84 8.10 -20.28
C SER A 223 -8.03 7.99 -21.56
N GLU A 224 -6.75 8.37 -21.55
CA GLU A 224 -5.85 8.25 -22.70
C GLU A 224 -5.57 6.78 -23.05
N LYS A 225 -5.31 5.93 -22.05
CA LYS A 225 -5.02 4.50 -22.23
C LYS A 225 -6.19 3.74 -22.87
N TYR A 226 -7.43 4.06 -22.48
CA TYR A 226 -8.65 3.40 -22.98
C TYR A 226 -9.39 4.21 -24.04
N ARG A 227 -8.86 5.37 -24.46
CA ARG A 227 -9.38 6.10 -25.62
C ARG A 227 -9.21 5.21 -26.83
N LYS A 228 -10.35 4.81 -27.41
CA LYS A 228 -10.49 3.92 -28.58
C LYS A 228 -9.21 3.86 -29.43
N LYS A 229 -8.52 2.71 -29.40
CA LYS A 229 -7.79 2.22 -30.58
C LYS A 229 -8.80 1.91 -31.68
#